data_AF-A0A4Q5GRJ7-F1
#
_entry.id   AF-A0A4Q5GRJ7-F1
#
_cell.length_a   1.000
_cell.length_b   1.000
_cell.length_c   1.000
_cell.angle_alpha   90.00
_cell.angle_beta   90.00
_cell.angle_gamma   90.00
#
_symmetry.space_group_name_H-M   'P 1'
#
loop_
_entity.id
_entity.type
_entity.pdbx_description
1 polymer ?
#
loop_
_entity_poly.entity_id
_entity_poly.type
_entity_poly.pdbx_seq_one_letter_code
_entity_poly.pdbx_strand_id
1 'polypeptide(L)'
;MKQERILIAEDYNNQLSSNFYFAIRQLRKTLTNEKLGEVGLTLDSNVLRDILSGGNETETKVREKLKEQLLNGYQLPAVKRSNEELAEKLLKDFLIMATKAKSTMSDFRFIPIECFYVDAAKSIELDKQGEIILKEASNLYIDKPEQIEVYKQALKVLDEVKKLGDMADKYKCSAFGARGILTILPNDEMVIVPGNVVDCHPDGLWMRAR
;
A
#
# COMPACT_ATOMS: atom_id res chain seq x y z
N MET A 1 15.37 17.38 -11.15
CA MET A 1 15.49 16.10 -11.87
C MET A 1 14.51 15.12 -11.25
N LYS A 2 13.63 14.47 -12.03
CA LYS A 2 12.81 13.37 -11.49
C LYS A 2 13.74 12.21 -11.16
N GLN A 3 13.67 11.71 -9.93
CA GLN A 3 14.40 10.53 -9.51
C GLN A 3 13.91 9.33 -10.34
N GLU A 4 14.84 8.62 -10.98
CA GLU A 4 14.51 7.42 -11.75
C GLU A 4 13.98 6.34 -10.79
N ARG A 5 12.94 5.61 -11.22
CA ARG A 5 12.33 4.53 -10.43
C ARG A 5 12.00 3.38 -11.37
N ILE A 6 12.39 2.17 -11.00
CA ILE A 6 12.18 0.95 -11.80
C ILE A 6 11.19 0.05 -11.06
N LEU A 7 10.07 -0.25 -11.71
CA LEU A 7 9.11 -1.27 -11.26
C LEU A 7 9.73 -2.65 -11.43
N ILE A 8 9.82 -3.42 -10.35
CA ILE A 8 10.39 -4.77 -10.38
C ILE A 8 9.37 -5.87 -10.13
N ALA A 9 8.26 -5.56 -9.46
CA ALA A 9 7.13 -6.48 -9.34
C ALA A 9 5.82 -5.71 -9.14
N GLU A 10 4.79 -6.07 -9.90
CA GLU A 10 3.42 -5.64 -9.66
C GLU A 10 2.79 -6.46 -8.54
N ASP A 11 1.91 -5.84 -7.74
CA ASP A 11 1.15 -6.50 -6.67
C ASP A 11 2.00 -7.34 -5.69
N TYR A 12 3.24 -6.90 -5.46
CA TYR A 12 4.17 -7.53 -4.53
C TYR A 12 3.58 -7.65 -3.12
N ASN A 13 2.90 -6.60 -2.65
CA ASN A 13 2.11 -6.63 -1.42
C ASN A 13 0.63 -6.90 -1.73
N ASN A 14 0.34 -8.12 -2.14
CA ASN A 14 -1.01 -8.56 -2.54
C ASN A 14 -2.08 -8.45 -1.43
N GLN A 15 -1.69 -8.35 -0.16
CA GLN A 15 -2.61 -8.19 0.96
C GLN A 15 -2.99 -6.73 1.23
N LEU A 16 -2.24 -5.75 0.71
CA LEU A 16 -2.43 -4.33 1.01
C LEU A 16 -3.87 -3.86 0.71
N SER A 17 -4.38 -4.19 -0.47
CA SER A 17 -5.74 -3.82 -0.88
C SER A 17 -6.81 -4.48 -0.02
N SER A 18 -6.67 -5.77 0.29
CA SER A 18 -7.60 -6.49 1.17
C SER A 18 -7.64 -5.87 2.58
N ASN A 19 -6.47 -5.57 3.14
CA ASN A 19 -6.33 -4.92 4.44
C ASN A 19 -6.93 -3.51 4.44
N PHE A 20 -6.75 -2.76 3.35
CA PHE A 20 -7.37 -1.44 3.18
C PHE A 20 -8.89 -1.52 3.21
N TYR A 21 -9.51 -2.40 2.42
CA TYR A 21 -10.97 -2.55 2.41
C TYR A 21 -11.52 -3.07 3.73
N PHE A 22 -10.76 -3.91 4.44
CA PHE A 22 -11.09 -4.29 5.81
C PHE A 22 -11.09 -3.08 6.75
N ALA A 23 -10.06 -2.22 6.68
CA ALA A 23 -9.97 -1.00 7.49
C ALA A 23 -11.12 -0.04 7.18
N ILE A 24 -11.46 0.19 5.90
CA ILE A 24 -12.63 0.97 5.49
C ILE A 24 -13.92 0.41 6.09
N ARG A 25 -14.10 -0.92 6.09
CA ARG A 25 -15.26 -1.56 6.72
C ARG A 25 -15.31 -1.31 8.24
N GLN A 26 -14.17 -1.31 8.93
CA GLN A 26 -14.13 -0.98 10.36
C GLN A 26 -14.38 0.51 10.62
N LEU A 27 -13.89 1.37 9.74
CA LEU A 27 -14.12 2.81 9.79
C LEU A 27 -15.61 3.14 9.66
N ARG A 28 -16.33 2.50 8.72
CA ARG A 28 -17.79 2.61 8.55
C ARG A 28 -18.60 2.16 9.77
N LYS A 29 -18.08 1.22 10.57
CA LYS A 29 -18.72 0.82 11.84
C LYS A 29 -18.44 1.80 12.98
N THR A 30 -17.29 2.48 12.90
CA THR A 30 -16.83 3.41 13.93
C THR A 30 -17.51 4.76 13.78
N LEU A 31 -17.46 5.34 12.58
CA LEU A 31 -18.08 6.62 12.22
C LEU A 31 -19.43 6.36 11.54
N THR A 32 -20.52 6.51 12.30
CA THR A 32 -21.88 6.42 11.78
C THR A 32 -22.61 7.74 11.99
N ASN A 33 -23.61 8.03 11.14
CA ASN A 33 -24.47 9.20 11.32
C ASN A 33 -25.23 9.18 12.65
N GLU A 34 -25.61 7.99 13.15
CA GLU A 34 -26.26 7.84 14.44
C GLU A 34 -25.37 8.36 15.58
N LYS A 35 -24.13 7.87 15.65
CA LYS A 35 -23.17 8.27 16.69
C LYS A 35 -22.74 9.73 16.58
N LEU A 36 -22.57 10.25 15.36
CA LEU A 36 -22.27 11.66 15.14
C LEU A 36 -23.49 12.55 15.44
N GLY A 37 -24.70 12.04 15.24
CA GLY A 37 -25.94 12.72 15.55
C GLY A 37 -26.11 12.99 17.05
N GLU A 38 -25.59 12.12 17.92
CA GLU A 38 -25.59 12.34 19.38
C GLU A 38 -24.84 13.62 19.80
N VAL A 39 -23.89 14.08 18.98
CA VAL A 39 -23.13 15.32 19.19
C VAL A 39 -23.50 16.43 18.21
N GLY A 40 -24.64 16.30 17.53
CA GLY A 40 -25.16 17.32 16.62
C GLY A 40 -24.39 17.46 15.31
N LEU A 41 -23.68 16.41 14.89
CA LEU A 41 -22.94 16.36 13.63
C LEU A 41 -23.60 15.43 12.62
N THR A 42 -23.25 15.62 11.34
CA THR A 42 -23.59 14.72 10.25
C THR A 42 -22.31 14.25 9.59
N LEU A 43 -22.26 12.97 9.20
CA LEU A 43 -21.14 12.43 8.45
C LEU A 43 -21.17 13.01 7.03
N ASP A 44 -20.19 13.84 6.74
CA ASP A 44 -19.85 14.33 5.41
C ASP A 44 -18.34 14.22 5.18
N SER A 45 -17.89 14.49 3.95
CA SER A 45 -16.48 14.39 3.57
C SER A 45 -15.57 15.31 4.39
N ASN A 46 -16.03 16.49 4.82
CA ASN A 46 -15.21 17.41 5.60
C ASN A 46 -15.01 16.90 7.03
N VAL A 47 -16.10 16.45 7.67
CA VAL A 47 -16.06 15.82 9.00
C VAL A 47 -15.19 14.57 8.98
N LEU A 48 -15.36 13.71 7.98
CA LEU A 48 -14.54 12.51 7.79
C LEU A 48 -13.05 12.87 7.73
N ARG A 49 -12.69 13.80 6.83
CA ARG A 49 -11.30 14.19 6.58
C ARG A 49 -10.66 14.84 7.80
N ASP A 50 -11.38 15.73 8.48
CA ASP A 50 -10.88 16.36 9.70
C ASP A 50 -10.65 15.31 10.81
N ILE A 51 -11.61 14.40 11.05
CA ILE A 51 -11.45 13.31 12.03
C ILE A 51 -10.21 12.47 11.74
N LEU A 52 -10.02 12.06 10.48
CA LEU A 52 -8.86 11.25 10.09
C LEU A 52 -7.54 12.02 10.19
N SER A 53 -7.55 13.34 10.02
CA SER A 53 -6.39 14.22 10.22
C SER A 53 -6.10 14.52 11.70
N GLY A 54 -7.09 14.45 12.59
CA GLY A 54 -6.91 14.69 14.02
C GLY A 54 -8.15 15.22 14.74
N GLY A 55 -9.14 15.73 14.02
CA GLY A 55 -10.46 16.08 14.56
C GLY A 55 -10.53 17.47 15.19
N ASN A 56 -9.58 18.37 14.97
CA ASN A 56 -9.51 19.65 15.68
C ASN A 56 -10.71 20.57 15.37
N GLU A 57 -11.11 20.64 14.09
CA GLU A 57 -12.27 21.47 13.70
C GLU A 57 -13.57 20.83 14.18
N THR A 58 -13.67 19.52 14.04
CA THR A 58 -14.86 18.74 14.43
C THR A 58 -15.04 18.76 15.94
N GLU A 59 -13.98 18.61 16.73
CA GLU A 59 -14.03 18.74 18.19
C GLU A 59 -14.54 20.12 18.61
N THR A 60 -14.04 21.18 17.98
CA THR A 60 -14.50 22.56 18.25
C THR A 60 -15.99 22.69 17.98
N LYS A 61 -16.46 22.19 16.83
CA LYS A 61 -17.89 22.18 16.46
C LYS A 61 -18.74 21.37 17.45
N VAL A 62 -18.26 20.22 17.91
CA VAL A 62 -18.96 19.41 18.93
C VAL A 62 -19.11 20.19 20.23
N ARG A 63 -18.04 20.84 20.71
CA ARG A 63 -18.08 21.65 21.93
C ARG A 63 -19.09 22.79 21.82
N GLU A 64 -19.13 23.47 20.68
CA GLU A 64 -20.11 24.53 20.41
C GLU A 64 -21.55 23.98 20.38
N LYS A 65 -21.78 22.87 19.68
CA LYS A 65 -23.11 22.24 19.58
C LYS A 65 -23.64 21.75 20.92
N LEU A 66 -22.80 21.08 21.71
CA LEU A 66 -23.19 20.62 23.05
C LEU A 66 -23.49 21.81 23.98
N LYS A 67 -22.71 22.88 23.90
CA LYS A 67 -22.99 24.11 24.66
C LYS A 67 -24.31 24.75 24.22
N GLU A 68 -24.56 24.85 22.91
CA GLU A 68 -25.80 25.38 22.34
C GLU A 68 -27.03 24.57 22.76
N GLN A 69 -26.93 23.24 22.74
CA GLN A 69 -28.07 22.35 22.97
C GLN A 69 -28.36 22.07 24.44
N LEU A 70 -27.32 21.92 25.26
CA LEU A 70 -27.46 21.45 26.65
C LEU A 70 -27.28 22.57 27.68
N LEU A 71 -26.52 23.63 27.37
CA LEU A 71 -26.06 24.60 28.37
C LEU A 71 -26.59 26.02 28.15
N ASN A 72 -27.30 26.28 27.06
CA ASN A 72 -27.90 27.58 26.79
C ASN A 72 -29.22 27.80 27.54
N GLY A 73 -29.48 29.06 27.89
CA GLY A 73 -30.72 29.51 28.52
C GLY A 73 -30.72 29.47 30.05
N TYR A 74 -31.82 29.92 30.65
CA TYR A 74 -32.03 29.84 32.10
C TYR A 74 -32.42 28.42 32.48
N GLN A 75 -31.62 27.79 33.34
CA GLN A 75 -31.83 26.44 33.83
C GLN A 75 -31.78 26.42 35.35
N LEU A 76 -32.56 25.53 35.96
CA LEU A 76 -32.43 25.27 37.39
C LEU A 76 -31.03 24.71 37.70
N PRO A 77 -30.39 25.06 38.83
CA PRO A 77 -29.02 24.63 39.14
C PRO A 77 -28.77 23.12 39.12
N ALA A 78 -29.79 22.31 39.40
CA ALA A 78 -29.70 20.85 39.31
C ALA A 78 -29.69 20.35 37.85
N VAL A 79 -30.52 20.93 36.99
CA VAL A 79 -30.59 20.62 35.55
C VAL A 79 -29.29 21.01 34.87
N LYS A 80 -28.75 22.20 35.20
CA LYS A 80 -27.49 22.68 34.66
C LYS A 80 -26.34 21.71 34.93
N ARG A 81 -26.17 21.26 36.18
CA ARG A 81 -25.13 20.28 36.55
C ARG A 81 -25.28 18.96 35.80
N SER A 82 -26.50 18.44 35.71
CA SER A 82 -26.76 17.21 34.95
C SER A 82 -26.43 17.35 33.46
N ASN A 83 -26.70 18.51 32.86
CA ASN A 83 -26.41 18.78 31.46
C ASN A 83 -24.90 18.97 31.20
N GLU A 84 -24.17 19.56 32.15
CA GLU A 84 -22.71 19.66 32.10
C GLU A 84 -22.06 18.27 32.13
N GLU A 85 -22.49 17.39 33.03
CA GLU A 85 -22.01 15.99 33.10
C GLU A 85 -22.32 15.21 31.81
N LEU A 86 -23.52 15.40 31.24
CA LEU A 86 -23.88 14.78 29.96
C LEU A 86 -23.02 15.29 28.80
N ALA A 87 -22.79 16.60 28.72
CA ALA A 87 -21.96 17.20 27.68
C ALA A 87 -20.52 16.70 27.75
N GLU A 88 -19.93 16.60 28.95
CA GLU A 88 -18.60 16.02 29.13
C GLU A 88 -18.52 14.57 28.69
N LYS A 89 -19.53 13.75 29.04
CA LYS A 89 -19.59 12.35 28.62
C LYS A 89 -19.67 12.21 27.10
N LEU A 90 -20.59 12.94 26.45
CA LEU A 90 -20.77 12.90 25.00
C LEU A 90 -19.49 13.34 24.26
N LEU A 91 -18.83 14.39 24.74
CA LEU A 91 -17.56 14.84 24.19
C LEU A 91 -16.47 13.77 24.32
N LYS A 92 -16.36 13.12 25.50
CA LYS A 92 -15.38 12.05 25.73
C LYS A 92 -15.62 10.85 24.81
N ASP A 93 -16.87 10.43 24.67
CA ASP A 93 -17.25 9.31 23.79
C ASP A 93 -16.95 9.64 22.32
N PHE A 94 -17.20 10.89 21.89
CA PHE A 94 -16.80 11.39 20.58
C PHE A 94 -15.28 11.33 20.37
N LEU A 95 -14.47 11.81 21.33
CA LEU A 95 -13.00 11.81 21.21
C LEU A 95 -12.43 10.40 21.10
N ILE A 96 -12.99 9.44 21.83
CA ILE A 96 -12.61 8.02 21.74
C ILE A 96 -12.93 7.48 20.34
N MET A 97 -14.12 7.79 19.81
CA MET A 97 -14.54 7.40 18.47
C MET A 97 -13.63 7.99 17.39
N ALA A 98 -13.33 9.29 17.46
CA ALA A 98 -12.47 9.99 16.52
C ALA A 98 -11.05 9.41 16.53
N THR A 99 -10.50 9.16 17.73
CA THR A 99 -9.19 8.52 17.89
C THR A 99 -9.16 7.13 17.26
N LYS A 100 -10.21 6.32 17.49
CA LYS A 100 -10.33 4.98 16.91
C LYS A 100 -10.47 5.01 15.38
N ALA A 101 -11.20 5.99 14.84
CA ALA A 101 -11.35 6.18 13.40
C ALA A 101 -9.98 6.49 12.75
N LYS A 102 -9.24 7.45 13.33
CA LYS A 102 -7.88 7.80 12.89
C LYS A 102 -6.92 6.62 12.98
N SER A 103 -6.93 5.87 14.09
CA SER A 103 -6.04 4.71 14.27
C SER A 103 -6.35 3.58 13.30
N THR A 104 -7.62 3.39 12.91
CA THR A 104 -8.02 2.37 11.93
C THR A 104 -7.35 2.59 10.56
N MET A 105 -7.01 3.84 10.23
CA MET A 105 -6.41 4.20 8.95
C MET A 105 -4.90 4.49 9.04
N SER A 106 -4.24 4.21 10.18
CA SER A 106 -2.83 4.58 10.41
C SER A 106 -1.85 3.99 9.40
N ASP A 107 -2.13 2.78 8.92
CA ASP A 107 -1.26 2.05 8.00
C ASP A 107 -1.39 2.56 6.56
N PHE A 108 -2.42 3.36 6.30
CA PHE A 108 -2.77 3.90 4.98
C PHE A 108 -2.54 5.42 4.89
N ARG A 109 -1.72 5.99 5.79
CA ARG A 109 -1.37 7.42 5.82
C ARG A 109 -0.64 7.93 4.57
N PHE A 110 -0.16 7.01 3.73
CA PHE A 110 0.41 7.36 2.41
C PHE A 110 -0.66 7.78 1.40
N ILE A 111 -1.94 7.47 1.65
CA ILE A 111 -3.07 7.95 0.85
C ILE A 111 -3.45 9.34 1.35
N PRO A 112 -3.45 10.37 0.49
CA PRO A 112 -3.87 11.72 0.84
C PRO A 112 -5.29 11.73 1.41
N ILE A 113 -5.53 12.60 2.40
CA ILE A 113 -6.81 12.59 3.09
C ILE A 113 -7.96 13.04 2.19
N GLU A 114 -7.65 13.85 1.19
CA GLU A 114 -8.56 14.37 0.17
C GLU A 114 -9.17 13.25 -0.68
N CYS A 115 -8.48 12.10 -0.79
CA CYS A 115 -8.99 10.94 -1.53
C CYS A 115 -10.15 10.24 -0.81
N PHE A 116 -10.35 10.48 0.49
CA PHE A 116 -11.46 9.92 1.25
C PHE A 116 -12.67 10.83 1.16
N TYR A 117 -13.84 10.24 0.94
CA TYR A 117 -15.10 10.99 0.84
C TYR A 117 -16.28 10.20 1.39
N VAL A 118 -17.38 10.91 1.63
CA VAL A 118 -18.67 10.31 1.97
C VAL A 118 -19.57 10.42 0.74
N ASP A 119 -20.05 9.29 0.24
CA ASP A 119 -20.85 9.23 -0.98
C ASP A 119 -22.32 9.63 -0.74
N ALA A 120 -23.13 9.59 -1.82
CA ALA A 120 -24.56 9.89 -1.74
C ALA A 120 -25.34 8.92 -0.84
N ALA A 121 -24.87 7.67 -0.70
CA ALA A 121 -25.43 6.67 0.20
C ALA A 121 -24.94 6.82 1.65
N LYS A 122 -24.20 7.89 1.96
CA LYS A 122 -23.59 8.16 3.27
C LYS A 122 -22.57 7.09 3.70
N SER A 123 -21.97 6.39 2.75
CA SER A 123 -20.88 5.45 2.95
C SER A 123 -19.54 6.15 2.80
N ILE A 124 -18.55 5.70 3.57
CA ILE A 124 -17.17 6.19 3.49
C ILE A 124 -16.45 5.45 2.37
N GLU A 125 -16.02 6.17 1.34
CA GLU A 125 -15.40 5.62 0.13
C GLU A 125 -14.03 6.26 -0.15
N LEU A 126 -13.31 5.65 -1.09
CA LEU A 126 -12.03 6.13 -1.62
C LEU A 126 -12.23 6.53 -3.08
N ASP A 127 -11.68 7.68 -3.49
CA ASP A 127 -11.76 8.11 -4.87
C ASP A 127 -10.76 7.37 -5.78
N LYS A 128 -10.89 7.59 -7.09
CA LYS A 128 -10.04 6.95 -8.10
C LYS A 128 -8.55 7.28 -7.92
N GLN A 129 -8.22 8.48 -7.44
CA GLN A 129 -6.82 8.84 -7.23
C GLN A 129 -6.24 8.06 -6.05
N GLY A 130 -7.02 7.90 -4.98
CA GLY A 130 -6.68 7.04 -3.85
C GLY A 130 -6.52 5.58 -4.26
N GLU A 131 -7.40 5.05 -5.12
CA GLU A 131 -7.30 3.69 -5.64
C GLU A 131 -6.00 3.48 -6.42
N ILE A 132 -5.61 4.46 -7.25
CA ILE A 132 -4.33 4.43 -7.99
C ILE A 132 -3.16 4.44 -7.01
N ILE A 133 -3.20 5.28 -5.97
CA ILE A 133 -2.13 5.35 -4.95
C ILE A 133 -2.03 4.04 -4.17
N LEU A 134 -3.17 3.44 -3.81
CA LEU A 134 -3.22 2.14 -3.12
C LEU A 134 -2.61 1.03 -3.98
N LYS A 135 -2.94 0.98 -5.27
CA LYS A 135 -2.33 0.04 -6.23
C LYS A 135 -0.85 0.33 -6.42
N GLU A 136 -0.46 1.59 -6.53
CA GLU A 136 0.93 1.97 -6.67
C GLU A 136 1.78 1.61 -5.45
N ALA A 137 1.17 1.62 -4.26
CA ALA A 137 1.79 1.17 -3.02
C ALA A 137 1.85 -0.36 -2.86
N SER A 138 1.06 -1.14 -3.61
CA SER A 138 1.19 -2.61 -3.62
C SER A 138 2.37 -3.09 -4.46
N ASN A 139 2.88 -2.25 -5.36
CA ASN A 139 3.99 -2.55 -6.24
C ASN A 139 5.36 -2.42 -5.53
N LEU A 140 6.35 -3.17 -6.04
CA LEU A 140 7.73 -3.11 -5.58
C LEU A 140 8.62 -2.37 -6.58
N TYR A 141 9.40 -1.42 -6.07
CA TYR A 141 10.23 -0.56 -6.87
C TYR A 141 11.66 -0.48 -6.36
N ILE A 142 12.58 -0.16 -7.27
CA ILE A 142 13.94 0.29 -6.97
C ILE A 142 14.01 1.78 -7.28
N ASP A 143 14.41 2.60 -6.30
CA ASP A 143 14.46 4.06 -6.40
C ASP A 143 15.81 4.67 -5.97
N LYS A 144 16.72 3.87 -5.38
CA LYS A 144 18.07 4.32 -5.04
C LYS A 144 18.99 4.28 -6.27
N PRO A 145 19.71 5.37 -6.59
CA PRO A 145 20.59 5.42 -7.76
C PRO A 145 21.59 4.26 -7.84
N GLU A 146 22.20 3.87 -6.71
CA GLU A 146 23.18 2.79 -6.65
C GLU A 146 22.54 1.43 -6.94
N GLN A 147 21.31 1.21 -6.45
CA GLN A 147 20.56 -0.01 -6.74
C GLN A 147 20.12 -0.07 -8.21
N ILE A 148 19.72 1.07 -8.78
CA ILE A 148 19.36 1.19 -10.19
C ILE A 148 20.57 0.87 -11.08
N GLU A 149 21.75 1.37 -10.74
CA GLU A 149 22.99 1.09 -11.48
C GLU A 149 23.30 -0.42 -11.48
N VAL A 150 23.30 -1.05 -10.30
CA VAL A 150 23.55 -2.50 -10.17
C VAL A 150 22.49 -3.29 -10.92
N TYR A 151 21.21 -2.92 -10.79
CA TYR A 151 20.10 -3.59 -11.49
C TYR A 151 20.27 -3.54 -13.01
N LYS A 152 20.63 -2.39 -13.57
CA LYS A 152 20.91 -2.23 -15.01
C LYS A 152 22.08 -3.09 -15.48
N GLN A 153 23.14 -3.24 -14.67
CA GLN A 153 24.25 -4.13 -15.01
C GLN A 153 23.83 -5.61 -14.93
N ALA A 154 23.04 -5.99 -13.93
CA ALA A 154 22.49 -7.34 -13.82
C ALA A 154 21.63 -7.71 -15.04
N LEU A 155 20.78 -6.79 -15.53
CA LEU A 155 20.01 -7.01 -16.75
C LEU A 155 20.90 -7.27 -17.98
N LYS A 156 22.04 -6.58 -18.12
CA LYS A 156 22.99 -6.85 -19.21
C LYS A 156 23.62 -8.23 -19.10
N VAL A 157 23.99 -8.64 -17.88
CA VAL A 157 24.54 -9.99 -17.65
C VAL A 157 23.50 -11.03 -18.01
N LEU A 158 22.23 -10.86 -17.60
CA LEU A 158 21.14 -11.77 -17.96
C LEU A 158 20.91 -11.86 -19.49
N ASP A 159 21.02 -10.74 -20.21
CA ASP A 159 20.90 -10.72 -21.67
C ASP A 159 22.05 -11.48 -22.35
N GLU A 160 23.31 -11.26 -21.92
CA GLU A 160 24.47 -12.00 -22.44
C GLU A 160 24.40 -13.50 -22.10
N VAL A 161 23.95 -13.83 -20.90
CA VAL A 161 23.67 -15.21 -20.47
C VAL A 161 22.64 -15.87 -21.39
N LYS A 162 21.56 -15.17 -21.72
CA LYS A 162 20.54 -15.67 -22.65
C LYS A 162 21.10 -15.87 -24.06
N LYS A 163 21.87 -14.92 -24.58
CA LYS A 163 22.55 -15.06 -25.89
C LYS A 163 23.47 -16.26 -25.93
N LEU A 164 24.22 -16.49 -24.85
CA LEU A 164 25.09 -17.66 -24.73
C LEU A 164 24.28 -18.96 -24.71
N GLY A 165 23.14 -18.99 -24.02
CA GLY A 165 22.18 -20.08 -24.07
C GLY A 165 21.69 -20.37 -25.48
N ASP A 166 21.20 -19.36 -26.18
CA ASP A 166 20.70 -19.47 -27.56
C ASP A 166 21.79 -19.98 -28.53
N MET A 167 23.04 -19.52 -28.35
CA MET A 167 24.18 -20.01 -29.13
C MET A 167 24.51 -21.47 -28.81
N ALA A 168 24.54 -21.83 -27.53
CA ALA A 168 24.82 -23.20 -27.11
C ALA A 168 23.79 -24.17 -27.69
N ASP A 169 22.51 -23.80 -27.70
CA ASP A 169 21.45 -24.61 -28.32
C ASP A 169 21.59 -24.68 -29.83
N LYS A 170 21.84 -23.55 -30.51
CA LYS A 170 22.07 -23.51 -31.97
C LYS A 170 23.18 -24.47 -32.41
N TYR A 171 24.26 -24.56 -31.64
CA TYR A 171 25.40 -25.41 -31.93
C TYR A 171 25.35 -26.77 -31.20
N LYS A 172 24.21 -27.14 -30.60
CA LYS A 172 24.00 -28.41 -29.86
C LYS A 172 25.02 -28.67 -28.76
N CYS A 173 25.54 -27.60 -28.16
CA CYS A 173 26.51 -27.61 -27.07
C CYS A 173 25.86 -27.82 -25.68
N SER A 174 24.55 -28.04 -25.64
CA SER A 174 23.74 -28.28 -24.43
C SER A 174 23.43 -29.77 -24.18
N ALA A 175 23.62 -30.65 -25.16
CA ALA A 175 23.07 -32.01 -25.13
C ALA A 175 24.10 -33.13 -25.36
N PHE A 176 25.00 -33.38 -24.41
CA PHE A 176 25.68 -34.68 -24.30
C PHE A 176 26.00 -35.00 -22.81
N GLY A 177 25.55 -36.17 -22.34
CA GLY A 177 26.16 -36.91 -21.20
C GLY A 177 26.26 -36.21 -19.84
N ALA A 178 25.35 -35.30 -19.50
CA ALA A 178 25.27 -34.55 -18.24
C ALA A 178 26.41 -33.53 -18.03
N ARG A 179 26.29 -32.42 -18.80
CA ARG A 179 26.85 -31.06 -18.63
C ARG A 179 27.64 -30.63 -19.87
N GLY A 180 26.96 -30.00 -20.83
CA GLY A 180 27.60 -29.35 -21.99
C GLY A 180 28.50 -28.17 -21.61
N ILE A 181 28.85 -27.29 -22.56
CA ILE A 181 29.61 -26.05 -22.25
C ILE A 181 28.82 -25.18 -21.28
N LEU A 182 27.51 -25.26 -21.35
CA LEU A 182 26.56 -24.50 -20.57
C LEU A 182 25.56 -25.46 -19.93
N THR A 183 25.27 -25.26 -18.65
CA THR A 183 24.19 -25.97 -17.94
C THR A 183 23.44 -24.99 -17.07
N ILE A 184 22.11 -25.04 -17.15
CA ILE A 184 21.21 -24.36 -16.23
C ILE A 184 20.75 -25.42 -15.23
N LEU A 185 21.09 -25.21 -13.95
CA LEU A 185 20.69 -26.09 -12.86
C LEU A 185 19.25 -25.78 -12.41
N PRO A 186 18.58 -26.68 -11.67
CA PRO A 186 17.18 -26.50 -11.23
C PRO A 186 16.93 -25.27 -10.33
N ASN A 187 17.99 -24.66 -9.79
CA ASN A 187 17.98 -23.45 -8.98
C ASN A 187 18.30 -22.19 -9.80
N ASP A 188 18.17 -22.23 -11.12
CA ASP A 188 18.52 -21.17 -12.07
C ASP A 188 20.01 -20.75 -12.02
N GLU A 189 20.87 -21.59 -11.46
CA GLU A 189 22.32 -21.38 -11.50
C GLU A 189 22.85 -21.78 -12.88
N MET A 190 23.51 -20.83 -13.54
CA MET A 190 24.20 -21.08 -14.80
C MET A 190 25.66 -21.46 -14.53
N VAL A 191 26.06 -22.63 -15.01
CA VAL A 191 27.44 -23.11 -14.95
C VAL A 191 28.01 -23.20 -16.35
N ILE A 192 29.14 -22.53 -16.57
CA ILE A 192 29.93 -22.61 -17.80
C ILE A 192 31.11 -23.54 -17.56
N VAL A 193 31.24 -24.60 -18.36
CA VAL A 193 32.29 -25.62 -18.24
C VAL A 193 33.10 -25.67 -19.55
N PRO A 194 34.01 -24.70 -19.77
CA PRO A 194 34.75 -24.59 -21.03
C PRO A 194 35.69 -25.78 -21.28
N GLY A 195 36.13 -26.47 -20.22
CA GLY A 195 37.00 -27.65 -20.31
C GLY A 195 36.36 -28.88 -20.96
N ASN A 196 35.06 -28.84 -21.26
CA ASN A 196 34.37 -29.91 -21.99
C ASN A 196 34.51 -29.80 -23.52
N VAL A 197 35.02 -28.66 -24.03
CA VAL A 197 35.38 -28.50 -25.44
C VAL A 197 36.73 -29.20 -25.68
N VAL A 198 36.74 -30.15 -26.62
CA VAL A 198 37.95 -30.87 -27.06
C VAL A 198 38.60 -30.13 -28.20
N ASP A 199 37.80 -29.71 -29.19
CA ASP A 199 38.30 -29.07 -30.40
C ASP A 199 37.21 -28.23 -31.07
N CYS A 200 37.62 -27.23 -31.86
CA CYS A 200 36.75 -26.32 -32.61
C CYS A 200 36.99 -26.48 -34.12
N HIS A 201 35.98 -26.92 -34.87
CA HIS A 201 36.04 -27.08 -36.33
C HIS A 201 35.08 -26.10 -37.04
N PRO A 202 35.34 -25.69 -38.30
CA PRO A 202 34.39 -24.91 -39.11
C PRO A 202 32.95 -25.47 -39.16
N ASP A 203 32.80 -26.78 -38.96
CA ASP A 203 31.51 -27.50 -39.04
C ASP A 203 30.89 -27.81 -37.67
N GLY A 204 31.54 -27.45 -36.55
CA GLY A 204 31.00 -27.67 -35.20
C GLY A 204 32.03 -27.75 -34.08
N LEU A 205 31.53 -27.92 -32.86
CA LEU A 205 32.34 -28.09 -31.64
C LEU A 205 32.42 -29.56 -31.27
N TRP A 206 33.63 -30.09 -31.09
CA TRP A 206 33.85 -31.45 -30.58
C TRP A 206 33.89 -31.41 -29.06
N MET A 207 33.00 -32.21 -28.45
CA MET A 207 32.79 -32.22 -27.00
C MET A 207 33.29 -33.52 -26.39
N ARG A 208 33.82 -33.48 -25.17
CA ARG A 208 34.14 -34.71 -24.42
C ARG A 208 32.84 -35.43 -24.11
N ALA A 209 32.64 -36.59 -24.71
CA ALA A 209 31.64 -37.53 -24.22
C ALA A 209 32.08 -38.04 -22.83
N ARG A 210 31.15 -38.07 -21.88
CA ARG A 210 31.25 -38.95 -20.70
C ARG A 210 30.40 -40.17 -20.95
#